data_AF-A0A9P0DA58-F1
#
_entry.id   AF-A0A9P0DA58-F1
#
_cell.length_a   1.000
_cell.length_b   1.000
_cell.length_c   1.000
_cell.angle_alpha   90.00
_cell.angle_beta   90.00
_cell.angle_gamma   90.00
#
_symmetry.space_group_name_H-M   'P 1'
#
loop_
_entity.id
_entity.type
_entity.pdbx_description
1 polymer ?
#
loop_
_entity_poly.entity_id
_entity_poly.type
_entity_poly.pdbx_seq_one_letter_code
_entity_poly.pdbx_strand_id
1 'polypeptide(L)'
;MKSKDLQDAYLYGNIFKIEVQRARPRSGDGNKKNATFTYKIRCNGVMRKIYKKALLSLHGITKARLERLQKHLNITRGAPPIDSRGKHLFRLNKLPKSTDEKILLVIQNTNHIIV
;
A
#
# COMPACT_ATOMS: atom_id res chain seq x y z
N MET A 1 12.36 -12.28 -3.54
CA MET A 1 11.57 -11.35 -2.70
C MET A 1 10.11 -11.42 -3.17
N LYS A 2 9.14 -11.72 -2.30
CA LYS A 2 7.71 -11.82 -2.71
C LYS A 2 7.17 -10.46 -3.20
N SER A 3 6.09 -10.46 -4.00
CA SER A 3 5.40 -9.24 -4.48
C SER A 3 5.13 -8.26 -3.34
N LYS A 4 5.18 -6.95 -3.62
CA LYS A 4 4.88 -5.89 -2.64
C LYS A 4 3.48 -6.05 -2.05
N ASP A 5 2.51 -6.52 -2.82
CA ASP A 5 1.15 -6.78 -2.33
C ASP A 5 1.13 -7.93 -1.31
N LEU A 6 1.90 -9.00 -1.54
CA LEU A 6 2.02 -10.10 -0.58
C LEU A 6 2.68 -9.65 0.73
N GLN A 7 3.70 -8.79 0.63
CA GLN A 7 4.33 -8.21 1.82
C GLN A 7 3.38 -7.31 2.59
N ASP A 8 2.63 -6.46 1.88
CA ASP A 8 1.64 -5.58 2.51
C ASP A 8 0.51 -6.40 3.15
N ALA A 9 0.05 -7.48 2.52
CA ALA A 9 -0.91 -8.41 3.08
C ALA A 9 -0.42 -9.05 4.39
N TYR A 10 0.83 -9.52 4.40
CA TYR A 10 1.47 -10.06 5.60
C TYR A 10 1.55 -9.02 6.73
N LEU A 11 2.02 -7.80 6.42
CA LEU A 11 2.12 -6.72 7.41
C LEU A 11 0.75 -6.28 7.92
N TYR A 12 -0.26 -6.29 7.05
CA TYR A 12 -1.63 -5.93 7.39
C TYR A 12 -2.22 -6.89 8.44
N GLY A 13 -1.95 -8.20 8.31
CA GLY A 13 -2.36 -9.19 9.30
C GLY A 13 -1.73 -9.02 10.70
N ASN A 14 -0.66 -8.23 10.80
CA ASN A 14 0.02 -7.92 12.06
C ASN A 14 -0.49 -6.63 12.73
N ILE A 15 -1.42 -5.88 12.10
CA ILE A 15 -1.96 -4.61 12.59
C ILE A 15 -3.41 -4.79 13.02
N PHE A 16 -3.70 -4.42 14.26
CA PHE A 16 -5.03 -4.54 14.85
C PHE A 16 -5.55 -3.16 15.24
N LYS A 17 -6.67 -2.75 14.63
CA LYS A 17 -7.39 -1.53 15.01
C LYS A 17 -8.07 -1.74 16.37
N ILE A 18 -7.93 -0.76 17.24
CA ILE A 18 -8.61 -0.68 18.54
C ILE A 18 -9.43 0.61 18.53
N GLU A 19 -10.65 0.50 19.02
CA GLU A 19 -11.53 1.64 19.23
C GLU A 19 -10.95 2.61 20.27
N VAL A 20 -11.18 3.90 20.07
CA VAL A 20 -10.69 4.93 20.98
C VAL A 20 -11.57 4.93 22.23
N GLN A 21 -11.06 4.40 23.33
CA GLN A 21 -11.84 4.30 24.57
C GLN A 21 -11.98 5.63 25.31
N ARG A 22 -11.00 6.53 25.18
CA ARG A 22 -11.00 7.86 25.83
C ARG A 22 -10.34 8.89 24.92
N ALA A 23 -11.06 9.95 24.59
CA ALA A 23 -10.50 11.12 23.93
C ALA A 23 -10.24 12.21 24.98
N ARG A 24 -9.03 12.76 25.03
CA ARG A 24 -8.78 13.95 25.85
C ARG A 24 -9.48 15.13 25.17
N PRO A 25 -10.37 15.87 25.84
CA PRO A 25 -10.89 17.10 25.28
C PRO A 25 -9.72 18.05 25.07
N ARG A 26 -9.53 18.50 23.83
CA ARG A 26 -8.57 19.53 23.48
C ARG A 26 -9.36 20.77 23.10
N SER A 27 -9.01 21.90 23.69
CA SER A 27 -9.49 23.20 23.24
C SER A 27 -8.87 23.48 21.87
N GLY A 28 -9.60 23.19 20.80
CA GLY A 28 -9.18 23.44 19.42
C GLY A 28 -9.54 22.34 18.42
N ASP A 29 -9.69 22.72 17.15
CA ASP A 29 -10.13 21.87 16.03
C ASP A 29 -8.99 20.99 15.45
N GLY A 30 -8.13 20.48 16.33
CA GLY A 30 -7.01 19.64 15.92
C GLY A 30 -7.49 18.28 15.39
N ASN A 31 -6.90 17.82 14.28
CA ASN A 31 -7.17 16.51 13.67
C ASN A 31 -7.26 15.39 14.73
N LYS A 32 -8.50 14.98 15.03
CA LYS A 32 -8.78 13.95 16.03
C LYS A 32 -8.28 12.61 15.51
N LYS A 33 -7.52 11.88 16.33
CA LYS A 33 -7.18 10.48 16.01
C LYS A 33 -8.41 9.62 16.26
N ASN A 34 -9.01 9.14 15.18
CA ASN A 34 -10.25 8.35 15.24
C ASN A 34 -10.00 6.84 15.47
N ALA A 35 -8.74 6.42 15.61
CA ALA A 35 -8.37 5.03 15.83
C ALA A 35 -7.05 4.90 16.59
N THR A 36 -6.95 3.85 17.40
CA THR A 36 -5.70 3.38 17.99
C THR A 36 -5.30 2.05 17.33
N PHE A 37 -4.01 1.74 17.27
CA PHE A 37 -3.52 0.50 16.68
C PHE A 37 -2.62 -0.26 17.65
N THR A 38 -2.75 -1.58 17.65
CA THR A 38 -1.79 -2.49 18.26
C THR A 38 -1.17 -3.39 17.22
N TYR A 39 0.02 -3.90 17.52
CA TYR A 39 0.80 -4.72 16.61
C TYR A 39 1.09 -6.04 17.27
N LYS A 40 0.93 -7.13 16.52
CA LYS A 40 1.26 -8.47 17.00
C LYS A 40 2.08 -9.19 15.93
N ILE A 41 3.02 -10.01 16.37
CA ILE A 41 3.78 -10.90 15.50
C ILE A 41 3.69 -12.32 16.01
N ARG A 42 3.85 -13.29 15.11
CA ARG A 42 3.89 -14.70 15.48
C ARG A 42 5.33 -15.10 15.80
N CYS A 43 5.57 -15.56 17.02
CA CYS A 43 6.85 -16.11 17.49
C CYS A 43 6.59 -17.49 18.08
N ASN A 44 7.25 -18.53 17.54
CA ASN A 44 7.12 -19.92 18.00
C ASN A 44 5.66 -20.38 18.10
N GLY A 45 4.86 -20.12 17.06
CA GLY A 45 3.45 -20.49 17.03
C GLY A 45 2.51 -19.55 17.79
N VAL A 46 3.00 -18.69 18.68
CA VAL A 46 2.20 -17.81 19.55
C VAL A 46 2.19 -16.36 19.04
N MET A 47 1.03 -15.71 19.09
CA MET A 47 0.92 -14.27 18.79
C MET A 47 1.36 -13.44 19.98
N ARG A 48 2.40 -12.61 19.81
CA ARG A 48 2.93 -11.71 20.83
C ARG A 48 2.71 -10.25 20.44
N LYS A 49 2.29 -9.42 21.40
CA LYS A 49 2.13 -7.98 21.21
C LYS A 49 3.49 -7.30 21.18
N ILE A 50 3.67 -6.36 20.25
CA ILE A 50 4.90 -5.59 20.11
C ILE A 50 4.62 -4.09 19.96
N TYR A 51 5.66 -3.28 20.17
CA TYR A 51 5.60 -1.84 19.95
C TYR A 51 5.73 -1.48 18.46
N LYS A 52 5.24 -0.30 18.08
CA LYS A 52 5.34 0.24 16.70
C LYS A 52 6.77 0.19 16.18
N LYS A 53 7.75 0.64 16.98
CA LYS A 53 9.17 0.70 16.60
C LYS A 53 9.73 -0.69 16.29
N ALA A 54 9.37 -1.69 17.09
CA ALA A 54 9.81 -3.08 16.87
C ALA A 54 9.26 -3.63 15.55
N LEU A 55 8.00 -3.34 15.20
CA LEU A 55 7.45 -3.76 13.91
C LEU A 55 8.22 -3.15 12.73
N LEU A 56 8.57 -1.85 12.84
CA LEU A 56 9.33 -1.15 11.80
C LEU A 56 10.73 -1.74 11.63
N SER A 57 11.43 -2.00 12.74
CA SER A 57 12.81 -2.52 12.73
C SER A 57 12.89 -3.98 12.28
N LEU A 58 12.00 -4.84 12.79
CA LEU A 58 11.99 -6.27 12.47
C LEU A 58 11.69 -6.54 10.99
N HIS A 59 10.85 -5.71 10.37
CA HIS A 59 10.47 -5.87 8.97
C HIS A 59 11.18 -4.90 8.02
N GLY A 60 12.06 -4.03 8.52
CA GLY A 60 12.78 -3.06 7.69
C GLY A 60 11.88 -2.11 6.92
N ILE A 61 10.74 -1.71 7.50
CA ILE A 61 9.76 -0.84 6.82
C ILE A 61 9.78 0.58 7.37
N THR A 62 9.48 1.53 6.48
CA THR A 62 9.36 2.93 6.87
C THR A 62 8.05 3.20 7.61
N LYS A 63 8.08 4.24 8.45
CA LYS A 63 6.89 4.77 9.13
C LYS A 63 5.76 5.10 8.14
N ALA A 64 6.10 5.69 7.00
CA ALA A 64 5.14 6.07 5.95
C ALA A 64 4.39 4.85 5.39
N ARG A 65 5.08 3.73 5.16
CA ARG A 65 4.45 2.48 4.70
C ARG A 65 3.43 1.96 5.71
N LEU A 66 3.81 1.95 7.00
CA LEU A 66 2.91 1.52 8.08
C LEU A 66 1.68 2.43 8.20
N GLU A 67 1.87 3.75 8.12
CA GLU A 67 0.77 4.71 8.23
C GLU A 67 -0.22 4.62 7.07
N ARG A 68 0.26 4.31 5.86
CA ARG A 68 -0.62 4.00 4.73
C ARG A 68 -1.48 2.76 5.01
N LEU A 69 -0.91 1.70 5.56
CA LEU A 69 -1.67 0.48 5.93
C LEU A 69 -2.71 0.78 7.01
N GLN A 70 -2.34 1.60 8.00
CA GLN A 70 -3.26 2.04 9.06
C GLN A 70 -4.42 2.89 8.55
N LYS A 71 -4.14 3.82 7.63
CA LYS A 71 -5.18 4.62 6.96
C LYS A 71 -6.14 3.71 6.20
N HIS A 72 -5.63 2.72 5.48
CA HIS A 72 -6.47 1.77 4.77
C HIS A 72 -7.35 0.94 5.73
N LEU A 73 -6.78 0.45 6.84
CA LEU A 73 -7.51 -0.29 7.88
C LEU A 73 -8.64 0.54 8.53
N ASN A 74 -8.54 1.87 8.49
CA ASN A 74 -9.60 2.75 8.96
C ASN A 74 -10.76 2.87 7.96
N ILE A 75 -10.49 2.75 6.66
CA ILE A 75 -11.46 2.97 5.58
C ILE A 75 -12.13 1.65 5.17
N THR A 76 -11.33 0.61 4.96
CA THR A 76 -11.77 -0.69 4.42
C THR A 76 -11.50 -1.79 5.43
N ARG A 77 -12.54 -2.56 5.77
CA ARG A 77 -12.41 -3.71 6.67
C ARG A 77 -11.99 -4.94 5.86
N GLY A 78 -10.93 -5.62 6.30
CA GLY A 78 -10.67 -7.02 5.91
C GLY A 78 -9.66 -7.28 4.79
N ALA A 79 -9.24 -6.29 4.00
CA ALA A 79 -8.26 -6.50 2.92
C ALA A 79 -7.12 -5.46 2.94
N PRO A 80 -5.88 -5.85 2.58
CA PRO A 80 -4.78 -4.92 2.40
C PRO A 80 -4.94 -4.11 1.10
N PRO A 81 -4.36 -2.91 1.02
CA PRO A 81 -4.41 -2.09 -0.18
C PRO A 81 -3.58 -2.71 -1.31
N ILE A 82 -4.18 -2.83 -2.50
CA ILE A 82 -3.50 -3.29 -3.73
C ILE A 82 -2.57 -2.18 -4.26
N ASP A 83 -1.41 -2.54 -4.79
CA ASP A 83 -0.52 -1.59 -5.46
C ASP A 83 -1.17 -0.99 -6.71
N SER A 84 -1.36 0.32 -6.68
CA SER A 84 -1.89 1.14 -7.77
C SER A 84 -0.83 1.98 -8.48
N ARG A 85 0.45 1.85 -8.09
CA ARG A 85 1.55 2.56 -8.77
C ARG A 85 1.56 2.21 -10.26
N GLY A 86 1.77 3.22 -11.10
CA GLY A 86 1.80 3.05 -12.56
C GLY A 86 0.45 2.75 -13.22
N LYS A 87 -0.64 2.57 -12.47
CA LYS A 87 -1.98 2.24 -12.99
C LYS A 87 -2.89 3.44 -13.22
N HIS A 88 -2.35 4.67 -13.22
CA HIS A 88 -3.13 5.86 -13.51
C HIS A 88 -3.63 5.81 -14.97
N LEU A 89 -4.95 5.89 -15.16
CA LEU A 89 -5.60 5.80 -16.47
C LEU A 89 -5.21 6.98 -17.37
N PHE A 90 -5.26 8.21 -16.82
CA PHE A 90 -5.01 9.45 -17.53
C PHE A 90 -3.57 9.94 -17.35
N ARG A 91 -2.59 9.10 -17.69
CA ARG A 91 -1.22 9.60 -17.84
C ARG A 91 -1.16 10.40 -19.13
N LEU A 92 -0.89 11.70 -19.04
CA LEU A 92 -0.79 12.59 -20.22
C LEU A 92 0.14 12.06 -21.31
N ASN A 93 1.20 11.33 -20.92
CA ASN A 93 2.19 10.74 -21.83
C ASN A 93 1.91 9.26 -22.16
N LYS A 94 0.74 8.72 -21.81
CA LYS A 94 0.38 7.35 -22.13
C LYS A 94 -0.29 7.35 -23.51
N LEU A 95 0.40 6.78 -24.49
CA LEU A 95 -0.18 6.60 -25.81
C LEU A 95 -1.42 5.68 -25.69
N PRO A 96 -2.51 6.01 -26.39
CA PRO A 96 -3.63 5.09 -26.49
C PRO A 96 -3.17 3.82 -27.22
N LYS A 97 -3.74 2.66 -26.85
CA LYS A 97 -3.35 1.36 -27.43
C LYS A 97 -3.44 1.33 -28.96
N SER A 98 -4.38 2.09 -29.52
CA SER A 98 -4.57 2.24 -30.97
C SER A 98 -3.39 2.92 -31.68
N THR A 99 -2.58 3.70 -30.97
CA THR A 99 -1.36 4.32 -31.51
C THR A 99 -0.19 3.34 -31.49
N ASP A 100 -0.10 2.47 -30.49
CA ASP A 100 0.95 1.44 -30.40
C ASP A 100 0.86 0.46 -31.59
N GLU A 101 -0.36 0.04 -31.96
CA GLU A 101 -0.61 -0.83 -33.12
C GLU A 101 -0.17 -0.19 -34.43
N LYS A 102 -0.41 1.12 -34.59
CA LYS A 102 0.01 1.88 -35.79
C LYS A 102 1.53 2.03 -35.87
N ILE A 103 2.20 2.23 -34.75
CA ILE A 103 3.66 2.32 -34.69
C ILE A 103 4.30 0.98 -35.10
N LEU A 104 3.78 -0.14 -34.59
CA LEU A 104 4.23 -1.48 -34.97
C LEU A 104 4.06 -1.75 -36.46
N LEU A 105 2.92 -1.36 -37.04
CA LEU A 105 2.66 -1.48 -38.47
C LEU A 105 3.67 -0.66 -39.30
N VAL A 106 3.97 0.58 -38.90
CA VAL A 106 4.94 1.43 -39.60
C VAL A 106 6.34 0.82 -39.56
N ILE A 107 6.79 0.32 -38.41
CA ILE A 107 8.10 -0.33 -38.25
C ILE A 107 8.22 -1.59 -39.13
N GLN A 108 7.16 -2.39 -39.24
CA GLN A 108 7.14 -3.57 -40.10
C GLN A 108 7.21 -3.21 -41.59
N ASN A 109 6.54 -2.12 -41.98
CA ASN A 109 6.51 -1.65 -43.36
C ASN A 109 7.82 -0.98 -43.77
N THR A 110 8.52 -0.26 -42.89
CA THR A 110 9.85 0.31 -43.20
C THR A 110 10.93 -0.75 -43.38
N ASN A 111 10.84 -1.88 -42.68
CA ASN A 111 11.79 -3.00 -42.85
C ASN A 111 11.63 -3.74 -44.19
N HIS A 112 10.52 -3.55 -44.91
CA HIS A 112 10.31 -4.10 -46.26
C HIS A 112 10.79 -3.19 -47.39
N ILE A 113 11.20 -1.95 -47.10
CA ILE A 113 11.63 -0.96 -48.10
C ILE A 113 13.17 -0.92 -48.22
N ILE A 114 13.89 -1.63 -47.35
CA ILE A 114 15.35 -1.77 -47.40
C ILE A 114 15.72 -3.23 -47.75
N VAL A 115 15.39 -3.66 -48.97
CA VAL A 115 16.04 -4.77 -49.68
C VAL A 115 16.12 -4.40 -51.16
#